data_AF-A0A3D9SXJ8-F1
#
_entry.id   AF-A0A3D9SXJ8-F1
#
_cell.length_a   1.000
_cell.length_b   1.000
_cell.length_c   1.000
_cell.angle_alpha   90.00
_cell.angle_beta   90.00
_cell.angle_gamma   90.00
#
_symmetry.space_group_name_H-M   'P 1'
#
loop_
_entity.id
_entity.type
_entity.pdbx_description
1 polymer ?
#
loop_
_entity_poly.entity_id
_entity_poly.type
_entity_poly.pdbx_seq_one_letter_code
_entity_poly.pdbx_strand_id
1 'polypeptide(L)' 'MDTSPGSGGKIVGACLFETGAEHYRWLNKLQAVYRAGMTGQGTADALYHDEYFELR' A
#
# COMPACT_ATOMS: atom_id res chain seq x y z
N MET A 1 -18.22 -19.86 -12.87
CA MET A 1 -17.48 -18.95 -11.98
C MET A 1 -16.03 -19.08 -12.38
N ASP A 2 -15.56 -18.15 -13.20
CA ASP A 2 -14.20 -18.15 -13.71
C ASP A 2 -13.30 -17.56 -12.61
N THR A 3 -12.45 -18.40 -12.01
CA THR A 3 -11.49 -18.01 -10.98
C THR A 3 -10.13 -17.66 -11.56
N SER A 4 -10.06 -17.43 -12.89
CA SER A 4 -8.83 -16.94 -13.52
C SER A 4 -8.41 -15.67 -12.79
N PRO A 5 -7.18 -15.59 -12.25
CA PRO A 5 -6.70 -14.38 -11.62
C PRO A 5 -6.63 -13.31 -12.71
N GLY A 6 -7.67 -12.48 -12.79
CA GLY A 6 -7.71 -11.35 -13.69
C GLY A 6 -6.42 -10.56 -13.49
N SER A 7 -5.76 -10.20 -14.59
CA SER A 7 -4.49 -9.49 -14.68
C SER A 7 -4.40 -8.35 -13.65
N GLY A 8 -3.99 -8.68 -12.43
CA GLY A 8 -3.93 -7.76 -11.31
C GLY A 8 -2.59 -7.08 -11.32
N GLY A 9 -2.60 -5.74 -11.31
CA GLY A 9 -1.39 -4.96 -11.14
C GLY A 9 -0.87 -5.09 -9.70
N LYS A 10 0.45 -5.23 -9.55
CA LYS A 10 1.12 -5.13 -8.26
C LYS A 10 1.90 -3.83 -8.23
N ILE A 11 1.54 -2.95 -7.30
CA ILE A 11 2.29 -1.72 -7.04
C ILE A 11 3.11 -1.96 -5.78
N VAL A 12 4.38 -1.58 -5.83
CA VAL A 12 5.27 -1.56 -4.66
C VAL A 12 5.92 -0.20 -4.58
N GLY A 13 6.13 0.29 -3.35
CA GLY A 13 6.81 1.55 -3.13
C GLY A 13 7.33 1.68 -1.71
N ALA A 14 8.03 2.77 -1.46
CA ALA A 14 8.51 3.15 -0.14
C ALA A 14 7.90 4.49 0.24
N CYS A 15 7.59 4.66 1.52
CA CYS A 15 7.12 5.92 2.08
C CYS A 15 8.02 6.39 3.22
N LEU A 16 8.16 7.70 3.29
CA LEU A 16 8.72 8.42 4.43
C LEU A 16 7.59 9.22 5.05
N PHE A 17 7.58 9.28 6.38
CA PHE A 17 6.58 10.03 7.13
C PHE A 17 7.21 11.29 7.71
N GLU A 18 6.46 12.39 7.65
CA GLU A 18 6.82 13.64 8.30
C GLU A 18 5.61 14.20 9.02
N THR A 19 5.74 14.46 10.32
CA THR A 19 4.67 15.03 11.13
C THR A 19 5.18 15.86 12.30
N GLY A 20 4.48 16.96 12.56
CA GLY A 20 4.62 17.78 13.75
C GLY A 20 3.77 17.33 14.93
N ALA A 21 2.86 16.37 14.76
CA ALA A 21 1.98 15.90 15.83
C ALA A 21 2.75 15.05 16.86
N GLU A 22 2.71 15.41 18.14
CA GLU A 22 3.50 14.75 19.18
C GLU A 22 3.19 13.25 19.31
N HIS A 23 1.92 12.89 19.30
CA HIS A 23 1.46 11.49 19.40
C HIS A 23 1.88 10.61 18.21
N TYR A 24 2.25 11.22 17.07
CA TYR A 24 2.75 10.50 15.88
C TYR A 24 4.22 10.77 15.59
N ARG A 25 4.97 11.43 16.48
CA ARG A 25 6.36 11.82 16.23
C ARG A 25 7.31 10.63 16.03
N TRP A 26 6.91 9.44 16.47
CA TRP A 26 7.62 8.19 16.22
C TRP A 26 7.64 7.81 14.72
N LEU A 27 6.63 8.23 13.93
CA LEU A 27 6.58 7.96 12.48
C LEU A 27 7.74 8.61 11.73
N ASN A 28 8.26 9.74 12.20
CA ASN A 28 9.40 10.45 11.57
C ASN A 28 10.70 9.63 11.57
N LYS A 29 10.74 8.51 12.30
CA LYS A 29 11.90 7.62 12.38
C LYS A 29 11.72 6.32 11.58
N LEU A 30 10.55 6.12 10.98
CA LEU A 30 10.26 4.89 10.26
C LEU A 30 10.55 5.01 8.77
N GLN A 31 11.08 3.93 8.24
CA GLN A 31 11.05 3.65 6.81
C GLN A 31 10.07 2.50 6.59
N ALA A 32 9.02 2.75 5.81
CA ALA A 32 8.05 1.73 5.47
C ALA A 32 8.03 1.46 3.97
N VAL A 33 7.76 0.21 3.60
CA VAL A 33 7.43 -0.18 2.23
C VAL A 33 5.98 -0.58 2.17
N TYR A 34 5.32 -0.28 1.05
CA TYR A 34 3.96 -0.70 0.80
C TYR A 34 3.87 -1.63 -0.41
N ARG A 35 2.89 -2.52 -0.34
CA ARG A 35 2.45 -3.33 -1.46
C ARG A 35 0.95 -3.12 -1.64
N ALA A 36 0.57 -2.73 -2.85
CA ALA A 36 -0.83 -2.67 -3.25
C ALA A 36 -1.15 -3.75 -4.27
N GLY A 37 -2.16 -4.55 -3.98
CA GLY A 37 -2.80 -5.42 -4.98
C GLY A 37 -3.97 -4.68 -5.63
N MET A 38 -4.02 -4.66 -6.96
CA MET A 38 -5.17 -4.14 -7.70
C MET A 38 -5.91 -5.28 -8.39
N THR A 39 -7.21 -5.39 -8.13
CA THR A 39 -8.12 -6.24 -8.91
C THR A 39 -9.05 -5.36 -9.74
N GLY A 40 -9.27 -5.70 -11.02
CA GLY A 40 -10.18 -4.94 -11.88
C GLY A 40 -9.65 -3.55 -12.29
N GLN A 41 -8.34 -3.41 -12.48
CA GLN A 41 -7.71 -2.16 -12.90
C GLN A 41 -8.41 -1.55 -14.14
N GLY A 42 -8.80 -0.27 -14.06
CA GLY A 42 -9.52 0.42 -15.13
C GLY A 42 -11.04 0.23 -15.11
N THR A 43 -11.59 -0.42 -14.09
CA THR A 43 -13.05 -0.56 -13.86
C THR A 43 -13.51 0.26 -12.65
N ALA A 44 -14.81 0.53 -12.57
CA ALA A 44 -15.40 1.27 -11.45
C ALA A 44 -15.32 0.51 -10.10
N ASP A 45 -15.15 -0.81 -10.15
CA ASP A 45 -15.10 -1.70 -8.98
C ASP A 45 -13.66 -2.04 -8.56
N ALA A 46 -12.69 -1.22 -8.97
CA ALA A 46 -11.28 -1.43 -8.62
C ALA A 46 -11.11 -1.42 -7.10
N LEU A 47 -10.60 -2.52 -6.55
CA LEU A 47 -10.26 -2.65 -5.13
C LEU A 47 -8.75 -2.47 -4.94
N TYR A 48 -8.39 -1.66 -3.93
CA TYR A 48 -7.03 -1.40 -3.51
C TYR A 48 -6.81 -2.01 -2.12
N HIS A 49 -5.81 -2.87 -2.01
CA HIS A 49 -5.39 -3.45 -0.73
C HIS A 49 -3.96 -3.02 -0.43
N ASP A 50 -3.78 -2.08 0.50
CA ASP A 50 -2.47 -1.60 0.92
C ASP A 50 -1.97 -2.34 2.17
N GLU A 51 -0.76 -2.90 2.08
CA GLU A 51 -0.05 -3.51 3.20
C GLU A 51 1.23 -2.71 3.48
N TYR A 52 1.45 -2.27 4.73
CA TYR A 52 2.65 -1.55 5.15
C TYR A 52 3.57 -2.45 5.96
N PHE A 53 4.87 -2.41 5.65
CA PHE A 53 5.90 -3.16 6.37
C PHE A 53 6.96 -2.20 6.91
N GLU A 54 7.24 -2.29 8.20
CA GLU A 54 8.39 -1.62 8.83
C GLU A 54 9.68 -2.33 8.43
N LEU A 55 10.68 -1.58 7.96
CA LEU A 55 12.02 -2.10 7.71
C LEU A 55 12.83 -2.03 9.02
N ARG A 56 13.46 -3.15 9.39
CA ARG A 56 14.34 -3.28 10.58
C ARG A 56 15.81 -3.14 10.22
#